data_AF-A0A800JJB2-F1
#
_entry.id   AF-A0A800JJB2-F1
#
_cell.length_a   1.000
_cell.length_b   1.000
_cell.length_c   1.000
_cell.angle_alpha   90.00
_cell.angle_beta   90.00
_cell.angle_gamma   90.00
#
_symmetry.space_group_name_H-M   'P 1'
#
loop_
_entity.id
_entity.type
_entity.pdbx_description
1 polymer ?
#
loop_
_entity_poly.entity_id
_entity_poly.type
_entity_poly.pdbx_seq_one_letter_code
_entity_poly.pdbx_strand_id
1 'polypeptide(L)'
;MMKVFYPHFITIFLLISCSVIMVSTAQAELVGYWKLDGDFTDSSGNGNDGTLFGGAIYSRSIPDSVGTGQSVAFDGTVGTYGSINHEEGGIAITTVPSYTVSMWVQADGTIDNNDDRIFSEGMSTNNNPLFNMGTKNNGSDGTVDLYVRNGA
;
A
#
# COMPACT_ATOMS: atom_id res chain seq x y z
N MET A 1 -50.29 58.69 -39.49
CA MET A 1 -48.87 59.07 -39.55
C MET A 1 -48.40 59.40 -38.14
N MET A 2 -47.69 58.49 -37.47
CA MET A 2 -46.61 58.79 -36.52
C MET A 2 -45.93 57.46 -36.18
N LYS A 3 -44.71 57.24 -36.71
CA LYS A 3 -43.86 56.09 -36.40
C LYS A 3 -43.00 56.48 -35.20
N VAL A 4 -43.07 55.72 -34.10
CA VAL A 4 -42.11 55.85 -32.99
C VAL A 4 -41.18 54.66 -33.05
N PHE A 5 -39.92 54.94 -33.35
CA PHE A 5 -38.80 54.00 -33.38
C PHE A 5 -38.20 53.92 -31.97
N TYR A 6 -37.95 52.71 -31.47
CA TYR A 6 -37.04 52.48 -30.34
C TYR A 6 -35.83 51.68 -30.81
N PRO A 7 -34.59 52.10 -30.49
CA PRO A 7 -33.39 51.46 -30.98
C PRO A 7 -33.09 50.17 -30.21
N HIS A 8 -32.65 49.16 -30.94
CA HIS A 8 -32.18 47.88 -30.41
C HIS A 8 -30.95 48.08 -29.51
N PHE A 9 -31.12 47.94 -28.20
CA PHE A 9 -30.02 47.74 -27.27
C PHE A 9 -29.49 46.32 -27.41
N ILE A 10 -28.46 46.15 -28.23
CA ILE A 10 -27.68 44.91 -28.30
C ILE A 10 -26.86 44.82 -27.00
N THR A 11 -27.32 43.99 -26.07
CA THR A 11 -26.58 43.67 -24.84
C THR A 11 -25.69 42.47 -25.15
N ILE A 12 -24.39 42.68 -25.27
CA ILE A 12 -23.39 41.61 -25.42
C ILE A 12 -23.22 40.95 -24.05
N PHE A 13 -23.71 39.72 -23.91
CA PHE A 13 -23.41 38.86 -22.76
C PHE A 13 -22.06 38.17 -23.02
N LEU A 14 -21.00 38.65 -22.37
CA LEU A 14 -19.71 37.98 -22.36
C LEU A 14 -19.78 36.80 -21.38
N LEU A 15 -20.06 35.60 -21.90
CA LEU A 15 -19.90 34.35 -21.14
C LEU A 15 -18.40 34.09 -20.98
N ILE A 16 -17.84 34.50 -19.85
CA ILE A 16 -16.53 34.03 -19.39
C ILE A 16 -16.73 32.58 -18.97
N SER A 17 -16.53 31.64 -19.90
CA SER A 17 -16.34 30.23 -19.57
C SER A 17 -15.02 30.11 -18.83
N CYS A 18 -15.07 30.21 -17.50
CA CYS A 18 -13.97 29.79 -16.65
C CYS A 18 -13.92 28.27 -16.73
N SER A 19 -13.13 27.75 -17.67
CA SER A 19 -12.79 26.34 -17.70
C SER A 19 -12.05 26.03 -16.41
N VAL A 20 -12.73 25.38 -15.46
CA VAL A 20 -12.10 24.80 -14.29
C VAL A 20 -11.17 23.71 -14.83
N ILE A 21 -9.88 24.02 -14.93
CA ILE A 21 -8.86 23.01 -15.13
C ILE A 21 -8.88 22.19 -13.85
N MET A 22 -9.59 21.07 -13.88
CA MET A 22 -9.44 20.02 -12.88
C MET A 22 -7.99 19.58 -12.99
N VAL A 23 -7.13 20.14 -12.13
CA VAL A 23 -5.82 19.55 -11.91
C VAL A 23 -6.13 18.19 -11.32
N SER A 24 -6.05 17.14 -12.13
CA SER A 24 -6.03 15.78 -11.60
C SER A 24 -4.82 15.73 -10.69
N THR A 25 -5.05 15.82 -9.37
CA THR A 25 -4.05 15.35 -8.43
C THR A 25 -3.76 13.93 -8.87
N ALA A 26 -2.51 13.61 -9.20
CA ALA A 26 -2.10 12.23 -9.32
C ALA A 26 -2.28 11.62 -7.93
N GLN A 27 -3.50 11.17 -7.65
CA GLN A 27 -3.70 10.18 -6.63
C GLN A 27 -3.00 8.98 -7.24
N ALA A 28 -1.79 8.66 -6.77
CA ALA A 28 -1.31 7.29 -6.90
C ALA A 28 -2.51 6.43 -6.50
N GLU A 29 -3.00 5.56 -7.37
CA GLU A 29 -4.19 4.76 -7.13
C GLU A 29 -3.91 3.84 -5.95
N LEU A 30 -4.05 4.39 -4.75
CA LEU A 30 -3.68 3.77 -3.51
C LEU A 30 -4.64 2.63 -3.30
N VAL A 31 -4.17 1.41 -3.53
CA VAL A 31 -4.99 0.20 -3.43
C VAL A 31 -5.26 -0.16 -1.97
N GLY A 32 -4.31 0.10 -1.07
CA GLY A 32 -4.48 -0.14 0.36
C GLY A 32 -3.52 0.68 1.20
N TYR A 33 -3.97 1.05 2.41
CA TYR A 33 -3.14 1.76 3.38
C TYR A 33 -3.48 1.33 4.79
N TRP A 34 -2.53 0.68 5.46
CA TRP A 34 -2.69 0.19 6.82
C TRP A 34 -1.78 0.97 7.75
N LYS A 35 -2.39 1.71 8.68
CA LYS A 35 -1.65 2.53 9.66
C LYS A 35 -1.07 1.70 10.79
N LEU A 36 -1.72 0.58 11.11
CA LEU A 36 -1.38 -0.32 12.22
C LEU A 36 -1.52 0.33 13.61
N ASP A 37 -2.35 1.37 13.72
CA ASP A 37 -2.59 2.16 14.93
C ASP A 37 -3.65 1.53 15.84
N GLY A 38 -3.44 0.28 16.25
CA GLY A 38 -4.35 -0.47 17.11
C GLY A 38 -5.45 -1.24 16.37
N ASP A 39 -5.47 -1.15 15.03
CA ASP A 39 -6.24 -2.01 14.14
C ASP A 39 -5.43 -2.34 12.87
N PHE A 40 -5.93 -3.26 12.06
CA PHE A 40 -5.35 -3.60 10.75
C PHE A 40 -6.34 -3.28 9.62
N THR A 41 -7.17 -2.24 9.80
CA THR A 41 -8.18 -1.81 8.84
C THR A 41 -7.55 -0.99 7.72
N ASP A 42 -8.07 -1.11 6.51
CA ASP A 42 -7.64 -0.35 5.34
C ASP A 42 -8.15 1.10 5.40
N SER A 43 -7.24 2.00 5.76
CA SER A 43 -7.47 3.44 5.83
C SER A 43 -7.56 4.11 4.44
N SER A 44 -7.31 3.39 3.33
CA SER A 44 -7.52 3.94 1.99
C SER A 44 -9.00 4.05 1.62
N GLY A 45 -9.85 3.24 2.27
CA GLY A 45 -11.28 3.17 1.99
C GLY A 45 -11.68 2.17 0.90
N ASN A 46 -10.76 1.32 0.44
CA ASN A 46 -11.04 0.32 -0.60
C ASN A 46 -11.51 -1.03 -0.04
N GLY A 47 -11.61 -1.16 1.28
CA GLY A 47 -12.11 -2.37 1.95
C GLY A 47 -11.10 -3.52 1.97
N ASN A 48 -9.81 -3.24 1.77
CA ASN A 48 -8.76 -4.24 1.81
C ASN A 48 -8.29 -4.52 3.25
N ASP A 49 -9.21 -4.86 4.13
CA ASP A 49 -8.93 -4.99 5.56
C ASP A 49 -8.00 -6.17 5.87
N GLY A 50 -7.10 -5.93 6.82
CA GLY A 50 -6.18 -6.93 7.34
C GLY A 50 -6.72 -7.60 8.60
N THR A 51 -6.25 -8.83 8.83
CA THR A 51 -6.46 -9.57 10.08
C THR A 51 -5.12 -10.11 10.57
N LEU A 52 -4.86 -9.98 11.87
CA LEU A 52 -3.68 -10.54 12.52
C LEU A 52 -4.00 -11.92 13.11
N PHE A 53 -3.03 -12.82 13.00
CA PHE A 53 -3.12 -14.21 13.49
C PHE A 53 -1.92 -14.53 14.39
N GLY A 54 -2.10 -15.50 15.28
CA GLY A 54 -1.05 -15.97 16.18
C GLY A 54 -0.67 -14.94 17.25
N GLY A 55 0.63 -14.77 17.48
CA GLY A 55 1.22 -13.91 18.51
C GLY A 55 1.47 -12.46 18.07
N ALA A 56 0.90 -12.00 16.94
CA ALA A 56 1.08 -10.63 16.46
C ALA A 56 0.40 -9.63 17.40
N ILE A 57 1.13 -8.60 17.82
CA ILE A 57 0.63 -7.59 18.77
C ILE A 57 0.94 -6.16 18.29
N TYR A 58 0.05 -5.22 18.62
CA TYR A 58 0.34 -3.80 18.40
C TYR A 58 1.36 -3.30 19.41
N SER A 59 2.38 -2.60 18.91
CA SER A 59 3.52 -2.09 19.67
C SER A 59 3.64 -0.58 19.54
N ARG A 60 4.20 0.08 20.54
CA ARG A 60 4.58 1.51 20.47
C ARG A 60 6.01 1.72 19.95
N SER A 61 6.69 0.65 19.53
CA SER A 61 7.99 0.75 18.87
C SER A 61 7.79 1.29 17.45
N ILE A 62 7.92 2.60 17.30
CA ILE A 62 7.85 3.33 16.03
C ILE A 62 9.05 4.29 15.95
N PRO A 63 9.52 4.67 14.75
CA PRO A 63 10.54 5.70 14.63
C PRO A 63 10.04 7.03 15.22
N ASP A 64 10.92 7.77 15.92
CA ASP A 64 10.58 9.09 16.49
C ASP A 64 10.03 10.07 15.44
N SER A 65 10.47 9.94 14.18
CA SER A 65 10.01 10.75 13.06
C SER A 65 8.54 10.53 12.69
N VAL A 66 7.96 9.37 13.03
CA VAL A 66 6.52 9.09 12.86
C VAL A 66 5.71 9.84 13.93
N GLY A 67 6.31 10.11 15.09
CA GLY A 67 5.75 10.93 16.17
C GLY A 67 4.71 10.22 17.03
N THR A 68 3.64 9.70 16.42
CA THR A 68 2.54 9.01 17.12
C THR A 68 2.03 7.82 16.30
N GLY A 69 1.56 6.78 16.99
CA GLY A 69 0.96 5.61 16.35
C GLY A 69 1.41 4.32 16.99
N GLN A 70 1.14 3.22 16.31
CA GLN A 70 1.60 1.88 16.66
C GLN A 70 2.14 1.15 15.42
N SER A 71 2.99 0.16 15.67
CA SER A 71 3.41 -0.85 14.70
C SER A 71 2.81 -2.20 15.06
N VAL A 72 2.98 -3.21 14.21
CA VAL A 72 2.76 -4.60 14.59
C VAL A 72 4.10 -5.27 14.84
N ALA A 73 4.23 -5.89 16.00
CA ALA A 73 5.35 -6.78 16.33
C ALA A 73 4.94 -8.22 16.06
N PHE A 74 5.79 -8.95 15.34
CA PHE A 74 5.66 -10.37 15.07
C PHE A 74 6.67 -11.13 15.96
N ASP A 75 6.25 -12.23 16.55
CA ASP A 75 7.04 -12.99 17.53
C ASP A 75 7.97 -14.04 16.90
N GLY A 76 7.95 -14.18 15.57
CA GLY A 76 8.73 -15.18 14.83
C GLY A 76 8.24 -16.61 15.03
N THR A 77 7.09 -16.84 15.66
CA THR A 77 6.56 -18.19 15.88
C THR A 77 5.72 -18.65 14.69
N VAL A 78 5.74 -19.96 14.41
CA VAL A 78 4.96 -20.56 13.33
C VAL A 78 3.47 -20.31 13.58
N GLY A 79 2.80 -19.70 12.60
CA GLY A 79 1.38 -19.33 12.68
C GLY A 79 1.13 -17.87 13.05
N THR A 80 2.17 -17.07 13.31
CA THR A 80 2.06 -15.63 13.50
C THR A 80 2.25 -14.88 12.17
N TYR A 81 1.20 -14.19 11.71
CA TYR A 81 1.24 -13.42 10.46
C TYR A 81 0.07 -12.43 10.39
N GLY A 82 0.16 -11.48 9.46
CA GLY A 82 -0.96 -10.64 9.05
C GLY A 82 -1.43 -11.02 7.65
N SER A 83 -2.74 -11.05 7.43
CA SER A 83 -3.35 -11.34 6.12
C SER A 83 -4.33 -10.26 5.72
N ILE A 84 -4.18 -9.72 4.52
CA ILE A 84 -5.16 -8.84 3.88
C ILE A 84 -6.24 -9.70 3.23
N ASN A 85 -7.52 -9.33 3.37
CA ASN A 85 -8.69 -10.05 2.83
C ASN A 85 -8.55 -11.56 3.01
N HIS A 86 -8.34 -11.99 4.25
CA HIS A 86 -8.10 -13.39 4.59
C HIS A 86 -9.22 -14.28 4.04
N GLU A 87 -8.86 -15.44 3.47
CA GLU A 87 -9.75 -16.36 2.73
C GLU A 87 -10.34 -15.83 1.40
N GLU A 88 -10.18 -14.55 1.07
CA GLU A 88 -10.71 -13.94 -0.16
C GLU A 88 -9.63 -13.73 -1.24
N GLY A 89 -8.40 -14.22 -1.00
CA GLY A 89 -7.31 -14.21 -1.97
C GLY A 89 -6.35 -13.02 -1.86
N GLY A 90 -6.56 -12.10 -0.91
CA GLY A 90 -5.65 -10.98 -0.63
C GLY A 90 -5.46 -10.02 -1.82
N ILE A 91 -4.29 -9.40 -1.90
CA ILE A 91 -3.89 -8.51 -2.99
C ILE A 91 -2.61 -9.06 -3.63
N ALA A 92 -2.77 -9.75 -4.77
CA ALA A 92 -1.63 -10.23 -5.55
C ALA A 92 -1.10 -9.11 -6.46
N ILE A 93 0.14 -8.68 -6.23
CA ILE A 93 0.78 -7.60 -7.02
C ILE A 93 1.04 -8.03 -8.47
N THR A 94 1.10 -9.33 -8.73
CA THR A 94 1.14 -9.93 -10.08
C THR A 94 -0.11 -9.72 -10.94
N THR A 95 -1.22 -9.23 -10.37
CA THR A 95 -2.47 -8.98 -11.12
C THR A 95 -2.46 -7.66 -11.89
N VAL A 96 -1.47 -6.79 -11.66
CA VAL A 96 -1.32 -5.49 -12.30
C VAL A 96 0.07 -5.35 -12.95
N PRO A 97 0.21 -4.60 -14.05
CA PRO A 97 1.47 -4.51 -14.79
C PRO A 97 2.56 -3.69 -14.06
N SER A 98 2.17 -2.86 -13.10
CA SER A 98 3.07 -2.01 -12.32
C SER A 98 2.44 -1.70 -10.97
N TYR A 99 3.26 -1.70 -9.92
CA TYR A 99 2.83 -1.44 -8.56
C TYR A 99 3.94 -0.74 -7.77
N THR A 100 3.59 -0.21 -6.60
CA THR A 100 4.55 0.29 -5.62
C THR A 100 4.08 -0.14 -4.24
N VAL A 101 4.99 -0.70 -3.46
CA VAL A 101 4.76 -1.06 -2.06
C VAL A 101 5.77 -0.26 -1.22
N SER A 102 5.29 0.44 -0.20
CA SER A 102 6.12 1.19 0.74
C SER A 102 5.75 0.83 2.17
N MET A 103 6.74 0.52 3.00
CA MET A 103 6.54 0.17 4.41
C MET A 103 7.76 0.55 5.25
N TRP A 104 7.53 0.78 6.54
CA TRP A 104 8.58 0.89 7.55
C TRP A 104 8.74 -0.46 8.25
N VAL A 105 9.97 -0.93 8.36
CA VAL A 105 10.27 -2.25 8.94
C VAL A 105 11.46 -2.10 9.87
N GLN A 106 11.29 -2.59 11.09
CA GLN A 106 12.38 -2.79 12.04
C GLN A 106 12.64 -4.30 12.12
N ALA A 107 13.55 -4.78 11.27
CA ALA A 107 13.95 -6.18 11.28
C ALA A 107 14.99 -6.44 12.38
N ASP A 108 14.86 -7.58 13.05
CA ASP A 108 15.91 -8.09 13.94
C ASP A 108 16.77 -9.08 13.15
N GLY A 109 17.93 -8.62 12.67
CA GLY A 109 18.83 -9.42 11.83
C GLY A 109 19.63 -10.47 12.62
N THR A 110 19.06 -11.08 13.66
CA THR A 110 19.72 -12.14 14.42
C THR A 110 19.94 -13.37 13.55
N ILE A 111 21.10 -14.01 13.71
CA ILE A 111 21.54 -15.20 12.97
C ILE A 111 20.66 -16.45 13.26
N ASP A 112 19.78 -16.35 14.25
CA ASP A 112 19.01 -17.48 14.79
C ASP A 112 17.78 -17.85 13.95
N ASN A 113 17.41 -17.02 12.96
CA ASN A 113 16.35 -17.32 12.00
C ASN A 113 16.93 -17.62 10.61
N ASN A 114 16.44 -18.69 9.98
CA ASN A 114 16.96 -19.11 8.67
C ASN A 114 16.33 -18.35 7.49
N ASP A 115 15.20 -17.65 7.72
CA ASP A 115 14.37 -17.05 6.67
C ASP A 115 13.41 -15.99 7.25
N ASP A 116 13.91 -14.79 7.57
CA ASP A 116 13.07 -13.65 7.92
C ASP A 116 12.69 -12.86 6.68
N ARG A 117 11.40 -12.90 6.32
CA ARG A 117 10.89 -12.21 5.14
C ARG A 117 10.19 -10.93 5.51
N ILE A 118 10.66 -9.84 4.91
CA ILE A 118 10.03 -8.53 4.96
C ILE A 118 8.94 -8.43 3.89
N PHE A 119 9.19 -9.02 2.72
CA PHE A 119 8.23 -9.12 1.64
C PHE A 119 8.49 -10.38 0.83
N SER A 120 7.45 -11.13 0.48
CA SER A 120 7.56 -12.34 -0.31
C SER A 120 6.33 -12.48 -1.19
N GLU A 121 6.54 -12.64 -2.48
CA GLU A 121 5.48 -13.01 -3.42
C GLU A 121 5.96 -14.17 -4.27
N GLY A 122 5.14 -15.21 -4.38
CA GLY A 122 5.39 -16.28 -5.32
C GLY A 122 4.14 -17.13 -5.57
N MET A 123 4.16 -17.90 -6.65
CA MET A 123 3.07 -18.80 -6.96
C MET A 123 3.07 -20.01 -6.02
N SER A 124 1.94 -20.25 -5.35
CA SER A 124 1.76 -21.30 -4.33
C SER A 124 1.97 -22.74 -4.83
N THR A 125 2.05 -22.94 -6.15
CA THR A 125 2.17 -24.27 -6.77
C THR A 125 3.59 -24.62 -7.22
N ASN A 126 4.43 -23.64 -7.56
CA ASN A 126 5.76 -23.92 -8.13
C ASN A 126 6.85 -22.89 -7.79
N ASN A 127 6.58 -21.91 -6.91
CA ASN A 127 7.50 -20.83 -6.54
C ASN A 127 8.10 -20.11 -7.77
N ASN A 128 7.30 -19.95 -8.83
CA ASN A 128 7.69 -19.26 -10.05
C ASN A 128 6.55 -18.37 -10.59
N PRO A 129 6.69 -17.02 -10.60
CA PRO A 129 7.83 -16.23 -10.13
C PRO A 129 8.00 -16.30 -8.60
N LEU A 130 9.18 -15.92 -8.12
CA LEU A 130 9.45 -15.71 -6.69
C LEU A 130 10.21 -14.39 -6.51
N PHE A 131 9.64 -13.50 -5.71
CA PHE A 131 10.24 -12.26 -5.27
C PHE A 131 10.33 -12.28 -3.75
N ASN A 132 11.54 -12.21 -3.19
CA ASN A 132 11.76 -12.19 -1.75
C ASN A 132 12.67 -11.02 -1.37
N MET A 133 12.27 -10.30 -0.34
CA MET A 133 13.09 -9.36 0.41
C MET A 133 13.11 -9.83 1.85
N GLY A 134 14.30 -9.97 2.43
CA GLY A 134 14.44 -10.52 3.76
C GLY A 134 15.87 -10.48 4.26
N THR A 135 16.15 -11.26 5.30
CA THR A 135 17.52 -11.60 5.66
C THR A 135 18.06 -12.67 4.71
N LYS A 136 19.38 -12.77 4.63
CA LYS A 136 20.05 -13.76 3.79
C LYS A 136 19.62 -15.18 4.17
N ASN A 137 19.31 -15.98 3.15
CA ASN A 137 18.94 -17.38 3.30
C ASN A 137 19.95 -18.15 4.19
N ASN A 138 19.42 -18.93 5.14
CA ASN A 138 20.15 -19.66 6.21
C ASN A 138 20.66 -18.79 7.37
N GLY A 139 20.17 -17.56 7.54
CA GLY A 139 20.53 -16.70 8.68
C GLY A 139 22.02 -16.34 8.73
N SER A 140 22.78 -16.57 7.65
CA SER A 140 24.24 -16.65 7.70
C SER A 140 24.93 -15.32 8.04
N ASP A 141 24.25 -14.20 7.83
CA ASP A 141 24.61 -12.87 8.30
C ASP A 141 23.34 -12.01 8.40
N GLY A 142 23.34 -11.02 9.30
CA GLY A 142 22.20 -10.11 9.52
C GLY A 142 22.02 -9.07 8.41
N THR A 143 22.42 -9.38 7.18
CA THR A 143 22.32 -8.46 6.03
C THR A 143 21.00 -8.65 5.30
N VAL A 144 20.53 -7.57 4.67
CA VAL A 144 19.34 -7.61 3.79
C VAL A 144 19.72 -8.27 2.46
N ASP A 145 18.91 -9.23 2.03
CA ASP A 145 19.00 -9.92 0.75
C ASP A 145 17.74 -9.67 -0.08
N LEU A 146 17.93 -9.51 -1.40
CA LEU A 146 16.87 -9.36 -2.38
C LEU A 146 17.05 -10.45 -3.44
N TYR A 147 16.07 -11.34 -3.52
CA TYR A 147 16.07 -12.48 -4.42
C TYR A 147 14.89 -12.40 -5.39
N VAL A 148 15.19 -12.47 -6.69
CA VAL A 148 14.18 -12.53 -7.75
C VAL A 148 14.45 -13.73 -8.64
N ARG A 149 13.43 -14.57 -8.84
CA ARG A 149 13.46 -15.68 -9.78
C ARG A 149 12.24 -15.65 -10.68
N ASN A 150 12.47 -15.78 -11.97
CA ASN A 150 11.47 -16.06 -12.97
C ASN A 150 12.01 -17.18 -13.87
N GLY A 151 11.52 -18.40 -13.68
CA GLY A 151 11.82 -19.56 -14.51
C GLY A 151 11.18 -19.39 -15.89
N ALA A 152 11.96 -19.68 -16.93
CA ALA A 152 11.54 -19.66 -18.33
C ALA A 152 10.43 -20.67 -18.63
#